data_AF-A0A9N9WH06-F1
#
_entry.id   AF-A0A9N9WH06-F1
#
_cell.length_a   1.000
_cell.length_b   1.000
_cell.length_c   1.000
_cell.angle_alpha   90.00
_cell.angle_beta   90.00
_cell.angle_gamma   90.00
#
_symmetry.space_group_name_H-M   'P 1'
#
loop_
_entity.id
_entity.type
_entity.pdbx_description
1 polymer ?
#
loop_
_entity_poly.entity_id
_entity_poly.type
_entity_poly.pdbx_seq_one_letter_code
_entity_poly.pdbx_strand_id
1 'polypeptide(L)'
;MMTDHDHENCISQFFHDVKPNLSSQNLLEVSSASGYFDSSQELSQYSQDFNTQALSLSQLTIEEQEPLSIQPFFNVTPRKMPVSPHYVVEEEFAANPWAMLVATIFLTKTSGRIARPYMKNFFEDYPTPYHVLSDTPSSLERFFDNLGLRKRGLMIWRLSYQFVSSKWRRASDLCGIGKYGEDAYRIFCLGHTNLEPSDRYLKLYLDWLTTQTKFLEEQGAMDSEYLNEDPILKYYRLTLREVK
;
A
#
# COMPACT_ATOMS: atom_id res chain seq x y z
N MET A 1 -26.57 25.37 39.21
CA MET A 1 -25.37 26.05 39.74
C MET A 1 -24.24 25.03 39.67
N MET A 2 -23.20 25.31 38.87
CA MET A 2 -21.89 24.61 38.74
C MET A 2 -21.88 23.14 38.24
N THR A 3 -20.94 22.65 37.42
CA THR A 3 -19.97 23.17 36.42
C THR A 3 -19.39 21.95 35.69
N ASP A 4 -18.84 22.21 34.52
CA ASP A 4 -18.07 21.42 33.55
C ASP A 4 -17.17 20.24 33.94
N HIS A 5 -17.02 19.38 32.91
CA HIS A 5 -15.85 18.60 32.47
C HIS A 5 -15.35 17.41 33.30
N ASP A 6 -15.30 16.23 32.67
CA ASP A 6 -14.02 15.54 32.41
C ASP A 6 -14.18 14.40 31.39
N HIS A 7 -13.61 14.63 30.20
CA HIS A 7 -13.22 13.62 29.22
C HIS A 7 -11.83 13.12 29.61
N GLU A 8 -11.65 11.86 29.97
CA GLU A 8 -10.37 11.11 30.07
C GLU A 8 -10.75 9.67 30.51
N ASN A 9 -10.26 8.52 30.04
CA ASN A 9 -9.08 8.11 29.30
C ASN A 9 -9.37 6.73 28.66
N CYS A 10 -9.30 6.59 27.33
CA CYS A 10 -9.10 5.28 26.69
C CYS A 10 -7.70 5.28 26.10
N ILE A 11 -6.71 5.08 26.98
CA ILE A 11 -5.30 5.00 26.62
C ILE A 11 -4.96 3.50 26.54
N SER A 12 -4.60 3.05 25.34
CA SER A 12 -4.11 1.70 25.06
C SER A 12 -2.79 1.44 25.81
N GLN A 13 -2.74 0.32 26.54
CA GLN A 13 -1.63 -0.09 27.42
C GLN A 13 -0.34 -0.53 26.70
N PHE A 14 -0.17 -0.22 25.42
CA PHE A 14 1.00 -0.66 24.63
C PHE A 14 2.16 0.35 24.58
N PHE A 15 2.08 1.46 25.31
CA PHE A 15 3.13 2.49 25.33
C PHE A 15 3.46 2.96 26.75
N HIS A 16 4.33 2.22 27.44
CA HIS A 16 5.19 2.63 28.58
C HIS A 16 6.22 1.49 28.76
N ASP A 17 7.52 1.64 29.00
CA ASP A 17 8.43 2.75 29.29
C ASP A 17 9.85 2.27 28.89
N VAL A 18 10.68 3.13 28.30
CA VAL A 18 12.14 3.04 28.46
C VAL A 18 12.65 4.43 28.83
N LYS A 19 12.89 4.66 30.12
CA LYS A 19 13.70 5.78 30.61
C LYS A 19 15.15 5.30 30.77
N PRO A 20 16.17 6.08 30.35
CA PRO A 20 17.56 5.79 30.65
C PRO A 20 17.90 6.36 32.03
N ASN A 21 18.57 5.55 32.87
CA ASN A 21 19.20 6.02 34.10
C ASN A 21 20.72 6.05 33.89
N LEU A 22 21.35 7.16 34.28
CA LEU A 22 22.76 7.46 34.10
C LEU A 22 23.50 7.38 35.46
N SER A 23 24.60 6.62 35.53
CA SER A 23 25.76 6.85 36.41
C SER A 23 26.84 5.81 36.11
N SER A 24 28.16 6.00 36.12
CA SER A 24 29.10 7.11 35.93
C SER A 24 30.50 6.46 35.89
N GLN A 25 31.46 7.15 35.27
CA GLN A 25 32.93 7.02 35.39
C GLN A 25 33.67 6.02 34.47
N ASN A 26 34.32 6.50 33.40
CA ASN A 26 35.71 6.99 33.47
C ASN A 26 36.17 7.69 32.17
N LEU A 27 37.03 8.69 32.37
CA LEU A 27 37.65 9.61 31.41
C LEU A 27 38.48 8.91 30.31
N LEU A 28 38.52 9.50 29.10
CA LEU A 28 39.70 10.22 28.58
C LEU A 28 39.35 10.97 27.29
N GLU A 29 39.99 12.13 27.13
CA GLU A 29 39.75 13.24 26.21
C GLU A 29 39.92 12.90 24.72
N VAL A 30 39.27 13.68 23.85
CA VAL A 30 39.91 14.64 22.89
C VAL A 30 38.88 15.15 21.86
N SER A 31 38.62 16.46 21.95
CA SER A 31 38.41 17.47 20.90
C SER A 31 37.17 17.52 19.96
N SER A 32 36.56 18.71 20.04
CA SER A 32 36.00 19.58 18.98
C SER A 32 34.67 19.24 18.27
N ALA A 33 33.63 19.90 18.79
CA ALA A 33 32.79 20.91 18.12
C ALA A 33 31.82 20.55 16.97
N SER A 34 30.62 21.12 17.14
CA SER A 34 29.62 21.58 16.15
C SER A 34 28.45 20.64 15.82
N GLY A 35 27.27 21.26 15.73
CA GLY A 35 25.97 20.69 16.04
C GLY A 35 25.38 19.73 15.01
N TYR A 36 24.61 18.77 15.54
CA TYR A 36 23.76 17.88 14.76
C TYR A 36 22.40 18.55 14.54
N PHE A 37 22.21 19.12 13.36
CA PHE A 37 20.91 19.25 12.71
C PHE A 37 20.75 18.02 11.83
N ASP A 38 19.77 17.16 12.14
CA ASP A 38 19.44 15.98 11.35
C ASP A 38 18.67 16.41 10.09
N SER A 39 19.38 16.46 8.97
CA SER A 39 18.80 16.68 7.65
C SER A 39 19.05 15.44 6.80
N SER A 40 18.00 14.66 6.64
CA SER A 40 17.89 13.60 5.65
C SER A 40 18.06 14.15 4.24
N GLN A 41 19.21 13.93 3.60
CA GLN A 41 19.38 13.88 2.13
C GLN A 41 20.79 13.41 1.76
N GLU A 42 20.85 12.70 0.63
CA GLU A 42 22.03 12.25 -0.13
C GLU A 42 22.77 10.98 0.29
N LEU A 43 22.54 9.92 -0.51
CA LEU A 43 23.58 8.96 -0.90
C LEU A 43 23.25 8.47 -2.31
N SER A 44 23.60 9.31 -3.29
CA SER A 44 23.91 8.87 -4.64
C SER A 44 25.40 8.53 -4.70
N GLN A 45 25.75 7.34 -5.17
CA GLN A 45 26.94 7.23 -6.02
C GLN A 45 26.85 6.03 -6.97
N TYR A 46 27.09 6.41 -8.21
CA TYR A 46 27.28 5.61 -9.41
C TYR A 46 28.15 4.37 -9.19
N SER A 47 27.69 3.24 -9.73
CA SER A 47 28.57 2.25 -10.35
C SER A 47 28.17 2.16 -11.82
N GLN A 48 29.00 2.73 -12.69
CA GLN A 48 28.98 2.43 -14.11
C GLN A 48 29.39 0.97 -14.29
N ASP A 49 28.45 0.14 -14.73
CA ASP A 49 28.79 -1.07 -15.48
C ASP A 49 27.89 -1.12 -16.72
N PHE A 50 28.49 -0.73 -17.84
CA PHE A 50 27.99 -1.03 -19.17
C PHE A 50 28.02 -2.53 -19.36
N ASN A 51 26.89 -3.19 -19.08
CA ASN A 51 26.60 -4.48 -19.66
C ASN A 51 25.24 -4.41 -20.35
N THR A 52 25.31 -4.19 -21.66
CA THR A 52 24.26 -4.44 -22.64
C THR A 52 23.90 -5.93 -22.59
N GLN A 53 23.16 -6.33 -21.57
CA GLN A 53 22.41 -7.57 -21.59
C GLN A 53 20.95 -7.16 -21.74
N ALA A 54 20.41 -7.43 -22.93
CA ALA A 54 18.98 -7.55 -23.12
C ALA A 54 18.46 -8.52 -22.04
N LEU A 55 17.93 -7.97 -20.95
CA LEU A 55 17.23 -8.72 -19.92
C LEU A 55 16.01 -9.31 -20.63
N SER A 56 16.15 -10.60 -20.93
CA SER A 56 15.20 -11.42 -21.67
C SER A 56 13.78 -11.18 -21.17
N LEU A 57 12.84 -11.11 -22.13
CA LEU A 57 11.39 -11.15 -22.00
C LEU A 57 10.88 -12.11 -20.89
N SER A 58 11.68 -13.09 -20.47
CA SER A 58 11.51 -14.00 -19.31
C SER A 58 11.17 -13.39 -17.93
N GLN A 59 11.22 -12.06 -17.76
CA GLN A 59 10.85 -11.37 -16.51
C GLN A 59 9.46 -10.71 -16.55
N LEU A 60 8.86 -10.59 -17.73
CA LEU A 60 7.44 -10.29 -17.87
C LEU A 60 6.65 -11.55 -17.49
N THR A 61 5.50 -11.38 -16.87
CA THR A 61 4.46 -12.40 -16.70
C THR A 61 3.86 -12.74 -18.08
N ILE A 62 4.66 -13.37 -18.95
CA ILE A 62 4.25 -13.71 -20.33
C ILE A 62 3.29 -14.91 -20.35
N GLU A 63 3.30 -15.72 -19.29
CA GLU A 63 2.40 -16.84 -19.13
C GLU A 63 1.13 -16.37 -18.40
N GLU A 64 -0.02 -16.61 -19.02
CA GLU A 64 -1.34 -16.44 -18.41
C GLU A 64 -1.40 -17.23 -17.08
N GLN A 65 -1.55 -16.52 -15.97
CA GLN A 65 -1.53 -17.12 -14.63
C GLN A 65 -2.94 -17.38 -14.12
N GLU A 66 -3.15 -18.46 -13.37
CA GLU A 66 -4.46 -18.78 -12.78
C GLU A 66 -4.99 -17.62 -11.92
N PRO A 67 -6.12 -16.97 -12.25
CA PRO A 67 -6.57 -15.75 -11.58
C PRO A 67 -6.64 -15.85 -10.05
N LEU A 68 -6.18 -14.83 -9.34
CA LEU A 68 -6.39 -14.72 -7.90
C LEU A 68 -7.87 -14.46 -7.60
N SER A 69 -8.43 -15.16 -6.61
CA SER A 69 -9.81 -14.94 -6.15
C SER A 69 -9.88 -13.71 -5.24
N ILE A 70 -9.84 -12.52 -5.83
CA ILE A 70 -9.94 -11.26 -5.10
C ILE A 70 -11.37 -10.77 -5.13
N GLN A 71 -12.04 -10.82 -3.97
CA GLN A 71 -13.39 -10.28 -3.84
C GLN A 71 -13.35 -8.75 -3.86
N PRO A 72 -14.27 -8.06 -4.55
CA PRO A 72 -14.39 -6.60 -4.44
C PRO A 72 -14.58 -6.18 -2.99
N PHE A 73 -13.88 -5.12 -2.57
CA PHE A 73 -13.97 -4.58 -1.23
C PHE A 73 -14.01 -3.05 -1.30
N PHE A 74 -14.85 -2.43 -0.45
CA PHE A 74 -15.18 -1.01 -0.43
C PHE A 74 -16.13 -0.56 -1.55
N ASN A 75 -16.81 0.57 -1.33
CA ASN A 75 -17.78 1.14 -2.27
C ASN A 75 -17.13 2.00 -3.36
N VAL A 76 -15.93 1.62 -3.78
CA VAL A 76 -15.39 2.17 -5.02
C VAL A 76 -16.12 1.45 -6.14
N THR A 77 -16.89 2.17 -6.95
CA THR A 77 -17.47 1.62 -8.17
C THR A 77 -16.35 0.97 -8.97
N PRO A 78 -16.32 -0.37 -9.12
CA PRO A 78 -15.20 -1.03 -9.78
C PRO A 78 -15.10 -0.52 -11.21
N ARG A 79 -13.98 0.13 -11.55
CA ARG A 79 -13.67 0.49 -12.94
C ARG A 79 -13.19 -0.78 -13.62
N LYS A 80 -13.88 -1.16 -14.70
CA LYS A 80 -13.45 -2.31 -15.50
C LYS A 80 -12.21 -1.89 -16.31
N MET A 81 -11.04 -2.21 -15.78
CA MET A 81 -9.78 -1.99 -16.48
C MET A 81 -9.59 -3.03 -17.59
N PRO A 82 -9.17 -2.64 -18.80
CA PRO A 82 -8.84 -3.58 -19.86
C PRO A 82 -7.68 -4.50 -19.48
N VAL A 83 -7.76 -5.78 -19.88
CA VAL A 83 -6.68 -6.75 -19.67
C VAL A 83 -5.62 -6.55 -20.74
N SER A 84 -4.38 -6.29 -20.32
CA SER A 84 -3.27 -6.05 -21.25
C SER A 84 -2.64 -7.36 -21.73
N PRO A 85 -1.98 -7.39 -22.90
CA PRO A 85 -1.19 -8.53 -23.35
C PRO A 85 0.08 -8.74 -22.50
N HIS A 86 0.33 -7.89 -21.51
CA HIS A 86 1.49 -7.93 -20.62
C HIS A 86 1.20 -8.64 -19.30
N TYR A 87 -0.08 -8.88 -18.98
CA TYR A 87 -0.55 -9.51 -17.74
C TYR A 87 0.16 -8.97 -16.50
N VAL A 88 0.17 -7.64 -16.33
CA VAL A 88 0.80 -7.06 -15.14
C VAL A 88 -0.03 -7.42 -13.91
N VAL A 89 0.64 -7.76 -12.82
CA VAL A 89 0.01 -8.38 -11.64
C VAL A 89 -1.05 -7.48 -10.99
N GLU A 90 -0.92 -6.17 -11.16
CA GLU A 90 -1.84 -5.15 -10.66
C GLU A 90 -3.24 -5.25 -11.31
N GLU A 91 -3.35 -5.78 -12.54
CA GLU A 91 -4.64 -5.95 -13.23
C GLU A 91 -5.61 -6.83 -12.42
N GLU A 92 -5.09 -7.83 -11.71
CA GLU A 92 -5.88 -8.76 -10.88
C GLU A 92 -6.54 -8.08 -9.67
N PHE A 93 -6.03 -6.92 -9.25
CA PHE A 93 -6.47 -6.22 -8.04
C PHE A 93 -7.25 -4.93 -8.34
N ALA A 94 -7.50 -4.59 -9.60
CA ALA A 94 -8.13 -3.33 -10.00
C ALA A 94 -9.52 -3.08 -9.36
N ALA A 95 -10.27 -4.15 -9.07
CA ALA A 95 -11.59 -4.07 -8.46
C ALA A 95 -11.57 -3.99 -6.92
N ASN A 96 -10.41 -4.12 -6.29
CA ASN A 96 -10.26 -4.07 -4.83
C ASN A 96 -9.07 -3.17 -4.45
N PRO A 97 -9.32 -1.89 -4.11
CA PRO A 97 -8.24 -0.96 -3.86
C PRO A 97 -7.41 -1.28 -2.62
N TRP A 98 -8.00 -1.94 -1.60
CA TRP A 98 -7.22 -2.43 -0.46
C TRP A 98 -6.26 -3.54 -0.88
N ALA A 99 -6.76 -4.53 -1.62
CA ALA A 99 -5.94 -5.64 -2.10
C ALA A 99 -4.84 -5.18 -3.06
N MET A 100 -5.13 -4.19 -3.92
CA MET A 100 -4.12 -3.52 -4.77
C MET A 100 -2.96 -2.98 -3.94
N LEU A 101 -3.25 -2.22 -2.89
CA LEU A 101 -2.23 -1.63 -2.05
C LEU A 101 -1.45 -2.68 -1.26
N VAL A 102 -2.11 -3.73 -0.76
CA VAL A 102 -1.44 -4.88 -0.14
C VAL A 102 -0.50 -5.57 -1.14
N ALA A 103 -0.94 -5.80 -2.38
CA ALA A 103 -0.13 -6.40 -3.43
C ALA A 103 1.14 -5.58 -3.69
N THR A 104 1.06 -4.25 -3.70
CA THR A 104 2.25 -3.39 -3.88
C THR A 104 3.28 -3.55 -2.75
N ILE A 105 2.84 -3.86 -1.52
CA ILE A 105 3.74 -4.19 -0.41
C ILE A 105 4.41 -5.56 -0.65
N PHE A 106 3.66 -6.56 -1.12
CA PHE A 106 4.21 -7.86 -1.50
C PHE A 106 5.26 -7.78 -2.62
N LEU A 107 5.13 -6.81 -3.52
CA LEU A 107 6.04 -6.61 -4.66
C LEU A 107 7.27 -5.76 -4.31
N THR A 108 7.36 -5.24 -3.09
CA THR A 108 8.54 -4.49 -2.65
C THR A 108 9.80 -5.37 -2.71
N LYS A 109 10.71 -5.03 -3.64
CA LYS A 109 11.95 -5.78 -3.92
C LYS A 109 11.74 -7.28 -4.18
N THR A 110 10.57 -7.67 -4.65
CA THR A 110 10.16 -9.06 -4.88
C THR A 110 9.47 -9.14 -6.24
N SER A 111 9.83 -10.08 -7.11
CA SER A 111 9.15 -10.22 -8.40
C SER A 111 7.74 -10.80 -8.22
N GLY A 112 6.80 -10.38 -9.08
CA GLY A 112 5.41 -10.86 -9.03
C GLY A 112 5.31 -12.38 -9.08
N ARG A 113 6.10 -13.04 -9.94
CA ARG A 113 6.17 -14.50 -10.04
C ARG A 113 6.47 -15.19 -8.70
N ILE A 114 7.35 -14.61 -7.88
CA ILE A 114 7.74 -15.17 -6.59
C ILE A 114 6.73 -14.79 -5.49
N ALA A 115 6.18 -13.57 -5.54
CA ALA A 115 5.22 -13.09 -4.55
C ALA A 115 3.84 -13.73 -4.68
N ARG A 116 3.42 -14.12 -5.89
CA ARG A 116 2.04 -14.53 -6.20
C ARG A 116 1.49 -15.70 -5.39
N PRO A 117 2.22 -16.81 -5.17
CA PRO A 117 1.72 -17.89 -4.32
C PRO A 117 1.45 -17.44 -2.88
N TYR A 118 2.25 -16.50 -2.36
CA TYR A 118 2.08 -15.95 -1.02
C TYR A 118 0.91 -14.98 -0.97
N MET A 119 0.70 -14.17 -2.02
CA MET A 119 -0.48 -13.33 -2.14
C MET A 119 -1.76 -14.17 -2.18
N LYS A 120 -1.77 -15.28 -2.93
CA LYS A 120 -2.89 -16.23 -2.98
C LYS A 120 -3.24 -16.71 -1.57
N ASN A 121 -2.29 -17.31 -0.86
CA ASN A 121 -2.50 -17.80 0.51
C ASN A 121 -2.92 -16.67 1.46
N PHE A 122 -2.34 -15.47 1.29
CA PHE A 122 -2.69 -14.32 2.12
C PHE A 122 -4.16 -13.91 1.94
N PHE A 123 -4.66 -13.80 0.71
CA PHE A 123 -6.04 -13.39 0.47
C PHE A 123 -7.06 -14.50 0.72
N GLU A 124 -6.65 -15.77 0.71
CA GLU A 124 -7.44 -16.89 1.21
C GLU A 124 -7.65 -16.79 2.74
N ASP A 125 -6.58 -16.52 3.50
CA ASP A 125 -6.64 -16.35 4.97
C ASP A 125 -7.29 -15.02 5.38
N TYR A 126 -7.01 -13.94 4.63
CA TYR A 126 -7.39 -12.57 4.94
C TYR A 126 -8.09 -11.88 3.76
N PRO A 127 -9.36 -12.21 3.47
CA PRO A 127 -10.08 -11.67 2.32
C PRO A 127 -10.43 -10.17 2.44
N THR A 128 -10.38 -9.59 3.64
CA THR A 128 -10.71 -8.17 3.89
C THR A 128 -9.76 -7.56 4.92
N PRO A 129 -9.63 -6.21 4.98
CA PRO A 129 -8.83 -5.56 6.02
C PRO A 129 -9.29 -5.91 7.44
N TYR A 130 -10.57 -6.20 7.65
CA TYR A 130 -11.07 -6.59 8.97
C TYR A 130 -10.52 -7.93 9.45
N HIS A 131 -10.25 -8.87 8.54
CA HIS A 131 -9.61 -10.13 8.90
C HIS A 131 -8.16 -9.88 9.33
N VAL A 132 -7.43 -9.01 8.62
CA VAL A 132 -6.08 -8.59 9.02
C VAL A 132 -6.09 -7.96 10.42
N LEU A 133 -7.06 -7.09 10.69
CA LEU A 133 -7.16 -6.37 11.96
C LEU A 133 -7.62 -7.25 13.12
N SER A 134 -8.27 -8.38 12.83
CA SER A 134 -8.64 -9.38 13.84
C SER A 134 -7.47 -10.26 14.29
N ASP A 135 -6.32 -10.14 13.63
CA ASP A 135 -5.12 -10.93 13.91
C ASP A 135 -3.94 -10.01 14.31
N THR A 136 -2.84 -10.62 14.74
CA THR A 136 -1.65 -9.93 15.20
C THR A 136 -0.69 -9.61 14.04
N PRO A 137 0.05 -8.49 14.07
CA PRO A 137 1.08 -8.20 13.08
C PRO A 137 2.09 -9.34 12.88
N SER A 138 2.46 -10.06 13.94
CA SER A 138 3.37 -11.20 13.90
C SER A 138 2.82 -12.36 13.08
N SER A 139 1.50 -12.62 13.14
CA SER A 139 0.84 -13.63 12.31
C SER A 139 1.01 -13.34 10.82
N LEU A 140 1.01 -12.06 10.42
CA LEU A 140 1.21 -11.65 9.02
C LEU A 140 2.65 -11.78 8.55
N GLU A 141 3.64 -11.76 9.45
CA GLU A 141 5.05 -11.87 9.05
C GLU A 141 5.36 -13.22 8.38
N ARG A 142 4.58 -14.26 8.67
CA ARG A 142 4.76 -15.62 8.11
C ARG A 142 4.71 -15.66 6.57
N PHE A 143 3.93 -14.77 5.95
CA PHE A 143 3.84 -14.68 4.48
C PHE A 143 5.13 -14.13 3.85
N PHE A 144 6.03 -13.58 4.66
CA PHE A 144 7.26 -12.96 4.22
C PHE A 144 8.52 -13.72 4.65
N ASP A 145 8.38 -14.87 5.32
CA ASP A 145 9.53 -15.65 5.80
C ASP A 145 10.46 -16.06 4.65
N ASN A 146 9.88 -16.47 3.51
CA ASN A 146 10.63 -16.87 2.31
C ASN A 146 10.80 -15.74 1.28
N LEU A 147 10.10 -14.62 1.44
CA LEU A 147 10.20 -13.45 0.56
C LEU A 147 11.19 -12.40 1.09
N GLY A 148 11.60 -12.51 2.36
CA GLY A 148 12.38 -11.51 3.06
C GLY A 148 11.54 -10.28 3.46
N LEU A 149 12.18 -9.35 4.17
CA LEU A 149 11.56 -8.11 4.66
C LEU A 149 10.30 -8.37 5.52
N ARG A 150 10.42 -9.22 6.54
CA ARG A 150 9.31 -9.63 7.45
C ARG A 150 8.49 -8.47 8.02
N LYS A 151 9.12 -7.30 8.22
CA LYS A 151 8.46 -6.05 8.65
C LYS A 151 7.26 -5.63 7.77
N ARG A 152 7.15 -6.17 6.54
CA ARG A 152 5.98 -5.99 5.68
C ARG A 152 4.67 -6.48 6.30
N GLY A 153 4.70 -7.51 7.16
CA GLY A 153 3.50 -7.94 7.90
C GLY A 153 2.93 -6.82 8.77
N LEU A 154 3.80 -6.14 9.54
CA LEU A 154 3.40 -4.96 10.32
C LEU A 154 2.93 -3.79 9.45
N MET A 155 3.55 -3.58 8.28
CA MET A 155 3.11 -2.55 7.33
C MET A 155 1.69 -2.83 6.83
N ILE A 156 1.37 -4.07 6.44
CA ILE A 156 0.03 -4.46 5.98
C ILE A 156 -1.00 -4.28 7.10
N TRP A 157 -0.67 -4.64 8.34
CA TRP A 157 -1.58 -4.44 9.47
C TRP A 157 -1.90 -2.95 9.67
N ARG A 158 -0.87 -2.09 9.69
CA ARG A 158 -1.03 -0.64 9.83
C ARG A 158 -1.75 -0.01 8.65
N LEU A 159 -1.43 -0.45 7.43
CA LEU A 159 -2.13 -0.04 6.21
C LEU A 159 -3.60 -0.36 6.32
N SER A 160 -3.94 -1.60 6.70
CA SER A 160 -5.34 -2.06 6.81
C SER A 160 -6.11 -1.24 7.84
N TYR A 161 -5.45 -0.91 8.97
CA TYR A 161 -6.03 -0.03 9.98
C TYR A 161 -6.31 1.37 9.42
N GLN A 162 -5.31 2.01 8.82
CA GLN A 162 -5.44 3.36 8.26
C GLN A 162 -6.44 3.40 7.09
N PHE A 163 -6.49 2.34 6.28
CA PHE A 163 -7.39 2.23 5.14
C PHE A 163 -8.85 2.36 5.57
N VAL A 164 -9.24 1.73 6.69
CA VAL A 164 -10.63 1.72 7.18
C VAL A 164 -10.95 2.79 8.21
N SER A 165 -9.95 3.34 8.91
CA SER A 165 -10.18 4.26 10.06
C SER A 165 -9.72 5.70 9.82
N SER A 166 -8.88 5.96 8.81
CA SER A 166 -8.34 7.29 8.55
C SER A 166 -9.04 7.98 7.38
N LYS A 167 -9.05 9.31 7.39
CA LYS A 167 -9.41 10.13 6.22
C LYS A 167 -8.16 10.38 5.38
N TRP A 168 -7.79 9.43 4.53
CA TRP A 168 -6.68 9.58 3.59
C TRP A 168 -7.17 10.14 2.25
N ARG A 169 -6.31 10.92 1.57
CA ARG A 169 -6.65 11.54 0.27
C ARG A 169 -5.87 10.91 -0.87
N ARG A 170 -4.65 10.46 -0.58
CA ARG A 170 -3.76 9.76 -1.51
C ARG A 170 -3.39 8.42 -0.92
N ALA A 171 -3.17 7.42 -1.76
CA ALA A 171 -2.76 6.10 -1.30
C ALA A 171 -1.42 6.16 -0.55
N SER A 172 -0.52 7.05 -0.96
CA SER A 172 0.75 7.38 -0.30
C SER A 172 0.64 7.98 1.10
N ASP A 173 -0.55 8.37 1.55
CA ASP A 173 -0.78 8.74 2.95
C ASP A 173 -0.86 7.48 3.87
N LEU A 174 -1.00 6.28 3.28
CA LEU A 174 -1.10 5.00 3.99
C LEU A 174 0.29 4.37 4.23
N CYS A 175 0.41 3.65 5.34
CA CYS A 175 1.65 3.03 5.78
C CYS A 175 2.17 2.03 4.74
N GLY A 176 3.45 2.17 4.36
CA GLY A 176 4.10 1.26 3.42
C GLY A 176 3.84 1.56 1.94
N ILE A 177 3.04 2.59 1.63
CA ILE A 177 2.75 2.97 0.24
C ILE A 177 3.66 4.10 -0.22
N GLY A 178 4.54 3.77 -1.17
CA GLY A 178 5.38 4.74 -1.87
C GLY A 178 4.83 5.13 -3.24
N LYS A 179 5.64 5.82 -4.04
CA LYS A 179 5.27 6.28 -5.40
C LYS A 179 4.72 5.14 -6.28
N TYR A 180 5.35 3.97 -6.26
CA TYR A 180 4.88 2.82 -7.05
C TYR A 180 3.43 2.41 -6.68
N GLY A 181 3.12 2.26 -5.39
CA GLY A 181 1.77 1.88 -4.96
C GLY A 181 0.73 2.98 -5.20
N GLU A 182 1.12 4.26 -5.07
CA GLU A 182 0.28 5.41 -5.47
C GLU A 182 -0.05 5.37 -6.96
N ASP A 183 0.96 5.20 -7.82
CA ASP A 183 0.77 5.17 -9.26
C ASP A 183 -0.11 3.97 -9.66
N ALA A 184 0.13 2.77 -9.09
CA ALA A 184 -0.69 1.59 -9.33
C ALA A 184 -2.16 1.81 -8.92
N TYR A 185 -2.41 2.36 -7.73
CA TYR A 185 -3.76 2.70 -7.27
C TYR A 185 -4.46 3.67 -8.23
N ARG A 186 -3.78 4.74 -8.65
CA ARG A 186 -4.37 5.73 -9.57
C ARG A 186 -4.66 5.15 -10.95
N ILE A 187 -3.78 4.32 -11.49
CA ILE A 187 -3.97 3.68 -12.80
C ILE A 187 -5.14 2.71 -12.74
N PHE A 188 -5.11 1.75 -11.81
CA PHE A 188 -6.01 0.60 -11.85
C PHE A 188 -7.31 0.79 -11.08
N CYS A 189 -7.29 1.51 -9.95
CA CYS A 189 -8.48 1.71 -9.13
C CYS A 189 -9.25 2.98 -9.55
N LEU A 190 -8.55 4.02 -10.00
CA LEU A 190 -9.18 5.29 -10.40
C LEU A 190 -9.27 5.47 -11.93
N GLY A 191 -8.45 4.76 -12.71
CA GLY A 191 -8.47 4.85 -14.18
C GLY A 191 -7.68 6.04 -14.73
N HIS A 192 -6.73 6.59 -13.99
CA HIS A 192 -5.96 7.74 -14.43
C HIS A 192 -4.93 7.30 -15.49
N THR A 193 -4.87 8.04 -16.59
CA THR A 193 -3.95 7.79 -17.71
C THR A 193 -2.86 8.87 -17.83
N ASN A 194 -3.03 10.01 -17.17
CA ASN A 194 -2.13 11.16 -17.20
C ASN A 194 -1.01 11.08 -16.14
N LEU A 195 -0.36 9.92 -16.04
CA LEU A 195 0.74 9.68 -15.10
C LEU A 195 2.04 9.36 -15.83
N GLU A 196 3.15 9.69 -15.17
CA GLU A 196 4.49 9.22 -15.53
C GLU A 196 5.02 8.31 -14.40
N PRO A 197 4.63 7.03 -14.36
CA PRO A 197 5.12 6.11 -13.34
C PRO A 197 6.61 5.86 -13.53
N SER A 198 7.35 5.61 -12.44
CA SER A 198 8.76 5.21 -12.56
C SER A 198 8.92 3.72 -12.86
N ASP A 199 7.93 2.91 -12.45
CA ASP A 199 7.92 1.47 -12.63
C ASP A 199 7.74 1.08 -14.11
N ARG A 200 8.50 0.07 -14.55
CA ARG A 200 8.53 -0.36 -15.95
C ARG A 200 7.22 -1.02 -16.39
N TYR A 201 6.57 -1.81 -15.52
CA TYR A 201 5.35 -2.53 -15.85
C TYR A 201 4.16 -1.59 -15.89
N LEU A 202 4.09 -0.63 -14.96
CA LEU A 202 3.07 0.43 -15.00
C LEU A 202 3.18 1.29 -16.27
N LYS A 203 4.40 1.63 -16.71
CA LYS A 203 4.61 2.33 -17.99
C LYS A 203 4.11 1.50 -19.18
N LEU A 204 4.44 0.21 -19.20
CA LEU A 204 4.07 -0.70 -20.29
C LEU A 204 2.54 -0.81 -20.39
N TYR A 205 1.87 -0.95 -19.25
CA TYR A 205 0.40 -0.99 -19.19
C TYR A 205 -0.22 0.33 -19.67
N LEU A 206 0.29 1.49 -19.22
CA LEU A 206 -0.24 2.80 -19.65
C LEU A 206 -0.02 3.08 -21.15
N ASP A 207 1.15 2.74 -21.68
CA ASP A 207 1.45 2.89 -23.10
C ASP A 207 0.46 2.05 -23.93
N TRP A 208 0.27 0.78 -23.56
CA TRP A 208 -0.73 -0.07 -24.19
C TRP A 208 -2.16 0.48 -24.03
N LEU A 209 -2.56 0.89 -22.82
CA LEU A 209 -3.90 1.40 -22.53
C LEU A 209 -4.21 2.64 -23.37
N THR A 210 -3.26 3.55 -23.52
CA THR A 210 -3.45 4.82 -24.23
C THR A 210 -3.31 4.70 -25.74
N THR A 211 -2.48 3.79 -26.25
CA THR A 211 -2.20 3.68 -27.70
C THR A 211 -3.02 2.59 -28.39
N GLN A 212 -3.44 1.54 -27.67
CA GLN A 212 -4.06 0.35 -28.26
C GLN A 212 -5.50 0.10 -27.80
N THR A 213 -6.05 0.96 -26.93
CA THR A 213 -7.44 0.83 -26.46
C THR A 213 -8.21 2.14 -26.62
N LYS A 214 -9.55 2.02 -26.67
CA LYS A 214 -10.47 3.18 -26.66
C LYS A 214 -10.81 3.66 -25.25
N PHE A 215 -10.05 3.23 -24.24
CA PHE A 215 -10.35 3.52 -22.84
C PHE A 215 -10.50 5.03 -22.57
N LEU A 216 -9.65 5.86 -23.18
CA LEU A 216 -9.76 7.32 -23.11
C LEU A 216 -11.06 7.88 -23.70
N GLU A 217 -11.57 7.28 -24.77
CA GLU A 217 -12.82 7.69 -25.44
C GLU A 217 -14.05 7.28 -24.62
N GLU A 218 -13.98 6.14 -23.91
CA GLU A 218 -15.12 5.52 -23.22
C GLU A 218 -15.24 5.90 -21.74
N GLN A 219 -14.13 6.20 -21.06
CA GLN A 219 -14.07 6.39 -19.59
C GLN A 219 -13.62 7.79 -19.17
N GLY A 220 -13.65 8.79 -20.08
CA GLY A 220 -13.19 10.18 -19.90
C GLY A 220 -13.88 11.01 -18.80
N ALA A 221 -14.59 10.39 -17.85
CA ALA A 221 -15.10 11.02 -16.65
C ALA A 221 -13.95 11.33 -15.68
N MET A 222 -13.74 12.63 -15.47
CA MET A 222 -12.89 13.23 -14.45
C MET A 222 -13.37 12.84 -13.04
N ASP A 223 -12.44 12.65 -12.10
CA ASP A 223 -12.64 12.23 -10.70
C ASP A 223 -13.76 12.98 -9.93
N SER A 224 -14.19 14.14 -10.41
CA SER A 224 -15.27 14.96 -9.81
C SER A 224 -16.65 14.29 -9.79
N GLU A 225 -16.90 13.26 -10.62
CA GLU A 225 -18.20 12.57 -10.66
C GLU A 225 -18.28 11.33 -9.76
N TYR A 226 -17.14 10.84 -9.25
CA TYR A 226 -17.06 9.64 -8.41
C TYR A 226 -16.60 9.96 -7.00
N LEU A 227 -17.15 11.04 -6.42
CA LEU A 227 -17.11 11.23 -4.97
C LEU A 227 -17.60 9.93 -4.33
N ASN A 228 -16.69 9.23 -3.64
CA ASN A 228 -17.00 8.16 -2.70
C ASN A 228 -18.09 8.68 -1.77
N GLU A 229 -19.36 8.44 -2.10
CA GLU A 229 -20.32 8.22 -1.05
C GLU A 229 -19.71 7.08 -0.24
N ASP A 230 -19.59 7.30 1.05
CA ASP A 230 -19.12 6.29 1.98
C ASP A 230 -20.34 5.56 2.54
N PRO A 231 -20.75 4.41 1.96
CA PRO A 231 -21.79 3.57 2.54
C PRO A 231 -21.46 3.04 3.92
N ILE A 232 -20.21 3.07 4.38
CA ILE A 232 -19.88 2.76 5.78
C ILE A 232 -20.37 3.91 6.67
N LEU A 233 -20.21 5.17 6.23
CA LEU A 233 -20.83 6.34 6.87
C LEU A 233 -22.36 6.30 6.79
N LYS A 234 -22.95 5.77 5.70
CA LYS A 234 -24.40 5.54 5.59
C LYS A 234 -24.87 4.43 6.53
N TYR A 235 -24.15 3.31 6.60
CA TYR A 235 -24.40 2.18 7.48
C TYR A 235 -24.34 2.63 8.94
N TYR A 236 -23.26 3.28 9.38
CA TYR A 236 -23.13 3.81 10.75
C TYR A 236 -24.13 4.93 11.06
N ARG A 237 -24.50 5.78 10.09
CA ARG A 237 -25.59 6.76 10.28
C ARG A 237 -26.95 6.09 10.48
N LEU A 238 -27.21 4.97 9.83
CA LEU A 238 -28.46 4.22 9.97
C LEU A 238 -28.48 3.45 11.30
N THR A 239 -27.41 2.73 11.65
CA THR A 239 -27.35 1.96 12.92
C THR A 239 -27.31 2.85 14.16
N LEU A 240 -26.72 4.04 14.10
CA LEU A 240 -26.69 4.98 15.24
C LEU A 240 -27.94 5.87 15.35
N ARG A 241 -28.84 5.87 14.35
CA ARG A 241 -30.15 6.55 14.45
C ARG A 241 -31.24 5.67 15.06
N GLU A 242 -31.05 4.35 15.04
CA GLU A 242 -31.98 3.38 15.64
C GLU A 242 -31.73 3.16 17.13
N VAL A 243 -30.71 3.81 17.70
CA VAL A 243 -30.49 3.88 19.16
C VAL A 243 -30.88 5.27 19.65
N LYS A 244 -32.19 5.53 19.73
CA LYS A 244 -32.74 6.69 20.43
C LYS A 244 -34.04 6.33 21.13
#